data_AF-A0A533SKJ6-F1
#
_entry.id   AF-A0A533SKJ6-F1
#
_cell.length_a   1.000
_cell.length_b   1.000
_cell.length_c   1.000
_cell.angle_alpha   90.00
_cell.angle_beta   90.00
_cell.angle_gamma   90.00
#
_symmetry.space_group_name_H-M   'P 1'
#
loop_
_entity.id
_entity.type
_entity.pdbx_description
1 polymer ?
#
loop_
_entity_poly.entity_id
_entity_poly.type
_entity_poly.pdbx_seq_one_letter_code
_entity_poly.pdbx_strand_id
1 'polypeptide(L)'
;VECIVRGYISGSGWKEYKKSGTVCGIPLPAGLVDSQKLPQPIFTPSTKAELGAHDENISFEQAVKILGAELAAKVRDLTLAVYSFGAEYAAKRGIIIADTKMEFGILDGEVILIDEVMTPDSSRFWRAESYKAGESQNSLDKQYVRDYLEGLDWDKTDPGPALPPEVAAEASRRYKEILDILVK
;
A
#
# COMPACT_ATOMS: atom_id res chain seq x y z
N VAL A 1 -3.76 12.33 7.31
CA VAL A 1 -3.48 12.02 5.89
C VAL A 1 -2.71 10.73 5.90
N GLU A 2 -3.21 9.70 5.22
CA GLU A 2 -2.44 8.47 5.04
C GLU A 2 -1.36 8.71 3.99
N CYS A 3 -0.11 8.43 4.35
CA CYS A 3 1.04 8.68 3.49
C CYS A 3 1.37 7.41 2.71
N ILE A 4 0.63 7.20 1.61
CA ILE A 4 0.79 6.03 0.76
C ILE A 4 1.79 6.33 -0.36
N VAL A 5 2.63 5.35 -0.65
CA VAL A 5 3.59 5.38 -1.76
C VAL A 5 3.50 4.08 -2.55
N ARG A 6 3.60 4.20 -3.88
CA ARG A 6 3.47 3.09 -4.82
C ARG A 6 4.69 3.04 -5.71
N GLY A 7 5.37 1.90 -5.75
CA GLY A 7 6.37 1.61 -6.79
C GLY A 7 5.82 0.72 -7.91
N TYR A 8 4.65 0.13 -7.71
CA TYR A 8 3.95 -0.68 -8.70
C TYR A 8 2.49 -0.22 -8.78
N ILE A 9 1.90 -0.26 -9.98
CA ILE A 9 0.50 0.09 -10.17
C ILE A 9 -0.37 -1.12 -9.82
N SER A 10 -1.21 -1.01 -8.79
CA SER A 10 -2.18 -2.06 -8.42
C SER A 10 -3.32 -1.48 -7.58
N GLY A 11 -4.28 -2.31 -7.19
CA GLY A 11 -5.35 -1.93 -6.26
C GLY A 11 -6.15 -0.69 -6.69
N SER A 12 -6.35 0.25 -5.75
CA SER A 12 -7.10 1.49 -6.03
C SER A 12 -6.39 2.39 -7.06
N GLY A 13 -5.06 2.41 -7.08
CA GLY A 13 -4.30 3.15 -8.10
C GLY A 13 -4.55 2.61 -9.50
N TRP A 14 -4.54 1.28 -9.67
CA TRP A 14 -4.87 0.66 -10.96
C TRP A 14 -6.32 0.93 -11.39
N LYS A 15 -7.27 0.93 -10.44
CA LYS A 15 -8.68 1.26 -10.71
C LYS A 15 -8.85 2.69 -11.22
N GLU A 16 -8.12 3.66 -10.68
CA GLU A 16 -8.12 5.05 -11.16
C GLU A 16 -7.43 5.15 -12.54
N TYR A 17 -6.24 4.57 -12.68
CA TYR A 17 -5.48 4.63 -13.93
C TYR A 17 -6.28 4.11 -15.13
N LYS A 18 -7.04 3.02 -14.98
CA LYS A 18 -7.91 2.51 -16.04
C LYS A 18 -9.01 3.49 -16.46
N LYS A 19 -9.44 4.39 -15.57
CA LYS A 19 -10.51 5.36 -15.84
C LYS A 19 -9.99 6.65 -16.44
N SER A 20 -8.86 7.17 -15.93
CA SER A 20 -8.38 8.52 -16.23
C SER A 20 -6.92 8.61 -16.64
N GLY A 21 -6.17 7.50 -16.62
CA GLY A 21 -4.72 7.50 -16.84
C GLY A 21 -3.92 8.13 -15.70
N THR A 22 -4.55 8.35 -14.53
CA THR A 22 -3.96 9.02 -13.37
C THR A 22 -3.98 8.15 -12.11
N VAL A 23 -3.17 8.53 -11.13
CA VAL A 23 -3.31 8.10 -9.73
C VAL A 23 -3.18 9.31 -8.82
N CYS A 24 -4.18 9.60 -7.99
CA CYS A 24 -4.22 10.82 -7.18
C CYS A 24 -3.99 12.10 -8.02
N GLY A 25 -4.50 12.11 -9.26
CA GLY A 25 -4.28 13.22 -10.21
C GLY A 25 -2.91 13.25 -10.89
N ILE A 26 -2.00 12.35 -10.55
CA ILE A 26 -0.67 12.24 -11.20
C ILE A 26 -0.84 11.47 -12.52
N PRO A 27 -0.55 12.07 -13.69
CA PRO A 27 -0.61 11.36 -14.96
C PRO A 27 0.49 10.30 -15.04
N LEU A 28 0.12 9.09 -15.47
CA LEU A 28 1.05 7.99 -15.68
C LEU A 28 1.23 7.70 -17.18
N PRO A 29 2.35 7.04 -17.57
CA PRO A 29 2.56 6.63 -18.95
C PRO A 29 1.39 5.80 -19.49
N ALA A 30 1.10 5.93 -20.79
CA ALA A 30 0.09 5.09 -21.43
C ALA A 30 0.54 3.62 -21.52
N GLY A 31 -0.43 2.70 -21.57
CA GLY A 31 -0.18 1.27 -21.81
C GLY A 31 0.37 0.50 -20.61
N LEU A 32 0.25 1.03 -19.39
CA LEU A 32 0.58 0.25 -18.19
C LEU A 32 -0.42 -0.92 -18.05
N VAL A 33 0.09 -2.05 -17.59
CA VAL A 33 -0.72 -3.20 -17.18
C VAL A 33 -0.77 -3.30 -15.64
N ASP A 34 -1.71 -4.08 -15.11
CA ASP A 34 -1.82 -4.31 -13.66
C ASP A 34 -0.50 -4.86 -13.09
N SER A 35 -0.17 -4.50 -11.86
CA SER A 35 1.06 -4.88 -11.16
C SER A 35 2.36 -4.46 -11.87
N GLN A 36 2.31 -3.57 -12.86
CA GLN A 36 3.53 -3.09 -13.54
C GLN A 36 4.33 -2.16 -12.63
N LYS A 37 5.66 -2.31 -12.63
CA LYS A 37 6.57 -1.38 -11.96
C LYS A 37 6.47 0.01 -12.58
N LEU A 38 6.31 1.02 -11.73
CA LEU A 38 6.30 2.42 -12.15
C LEU A 38 7.72 2.90 -12.49
N PRO A 39 7.87 3.91 -13.37
CA PRO A 39 9.19 4.48 -13.67
C PRO A 39 9.91 5.03 -12.43
N GLN A 40 9.13 5.57 -11.50
CA GLN A 40 9.58 6.04 -10.19
C GLN A 40 8.46 5.84 -9.16
N PRO A 41 8.78 5.64 -7.88
CA PRO A 41 7.76 5.62 -6.84
C PRO A 41 7.01 6.94 -6.77
N ILE A 42 5.70 6.88 -6.54
CA ILE A 42 4.83 8.06 -6.45
C ILE A 42 4.16 8.12 -5.09
N PHE A 43 4.03 9.34 -4.56
CA PHE A 43 3.26 9.62 -3.35
C PHE A 43 1.79 9.81 -3.71
N THR A 44 0.92 9.00 -3.12
CA THR A 44 -0.51 8.94 -3.46
C THR A 44 -1.36 9.03 -2.20
N PRO A 45 -1.46 10.21 -1.57
CA PRO A 45 -2.07 10.36 -0.25
C PRO A 45 -3.56 10.03 -0.27
N SER A 46 -4.10 9.66 0.90
CA SER A 46 -5.53 9.63 1.15
C SER A 46 -5.93 10.41 2.39
N THR A 47 -7.22 10.75 2.50
CA THR A 47 -7.80 11.20 3.76
C THR A 47 -7.66 10.11 4.83
N LYS A 48 -7.80 10.50 6.09
CA LYS A 48 -7.95 9.58 7.22
C LYS A 48 -9.37 9.76 7.72
N ALA A 49 -10.27 8.88 7.31
CA ALA A 49 -11.67 8.99 7.62
C ALA A 49 -11.96 8.50 9.06
N GLU A 50 -13.07 8.97 9.66
CA GLU A 50 -13.53 8.43 10.95
C GLU A 50 -13.98 6.97 10.81
N LEU A 51 -14.02 6.25 11.93
CA LEU A 51 -14.48 4.86 12.00
C LEU A 51 -15.86 4.71 11.34
N GLY A 52 -15.93 3.96 10.24
CA GLY A 52 -17.15 3.70 9.46
C GLY A 52 -17.21 4.43 8.11
N ALA A 53 -16.27 5.32 7.82
CA ALA A 53 -16.09 5.94 6.51
C ALA A 53 -14.85 5.39 5.78
N HIS A 54 -14.82 5.51 4.46
CA HIS A 54 -13.69 5.07 3.65
C HIS A 54 -12.68 6.19 3.42
N ASP A 55 -11.40 5.87 3.52
CA ASP A 55 -10.34 6.77 3.08
C ASP A 55 -10.47 7.06 1.58
N GLU A 56 -10.34 8.33 1.23
CA GLU A 56 -10.44 8.79 -0.16
C GLU A 56 -9.06 9.18 -0.66
N ASN A 57 -8.67 8.64 -1.82
CA ASN A 57 -7.48 9.11 -2.52
C ASN A 57 -7.61 10.61 -2.82
N ILE A 58 -6.60 11.39 -2.45
CA ILE A 58 -6.54 12.83 -2.69
C ILE A 58 -5.28 13.20 -3.48
N SER A 59 -5.33 14.31 -4.19
CA SER A 59 -4.15 14.87 -4.86
C SER A 59 -3.16 15.45 -3.84
N PHE A 60 -1.92 15.65 -4.28
CA PHE A 60 -0.91 16.31 -3.45
C PHE A 60 -1.33 17.74 -3.08
N GLU A 61 -2.00 18.47 -3.98
CA GLU A 61 -2.52 19.81 -3.73
C GLU A 61 -3.61 19.80 -2.65
N GLN A 62 -4.45 18.75 -2.61
CA GLN A 62 -5.41 18.57 -1.53
C GLN A 62 -4.71 18.25 -0.20
N ALA A 63 -3.69 17.41 -0.20
CA ALA A 63 -2.87 17.17 0.99
C ALA A 63 -2.18 18.45 1.50
N VAL A 64 -1.69 19.31 0.60
CA VAL A 64 -1.14 20.64 0.92
C VAL A 64 -2.17 21.54 1.58
N LYS A 65 -3.44 21.51 1.15
CA LYS A 65 -4.52 22.27 1.80
C LYS A 65 -4.80 21.79 3.23
N ILE A 66 -4.60 20.50 3.51
CA ILE A 66 -4.84 19.90 4.83
C ILE A 66 -3.66 20.15 5.78
N LEU A 67 -2.43 19.96 5.30
CA LEU A 67 -1.21 19.94 6.13
C LEU A 67 -0.42 21.26 6.11
N GLY A 68 -0.65 22.11 5.12
CA GLY A 68 0.26 23.20 4.76
C GLY A 68 1.39 22.72 3.84
N ALA A 69 1.93 23.62 3.03
CA ALA A 69 2.87 23.30 1.96
C ALA A 69 4.18 22.67 2.46
N GLU A 70 4.76 23.24 3.52
CA GLU A 70 6.03 22.78 4.07
C GLU A 70 5.91 21.36 4.65
N LEU A 71 4.90 21.13 5.49
CA LEU A 71 4.67 19.83 6.10
C LEU A 71 4.31 18.77 5.05
N ALA A 72 3.46 19.10 4.08
CA ALA A 72 3.09 18.19 2.99
C ALA A 72 4.31 17.75 2.16
N ALA A 73 5.23 18.68 1.85
CA ALA A 73 6.48 18.35 1.17
C ALA A 73 7.38 17.47 2.05
N LYS A 74 7.56 17.81 3.33
CA LYS A 74 8.38 17.04 4.28
C LYS A 74 7.87 15.60 4.41
N VAL A 75 6.57 15.38 4.61
CA VAL A 75 6.01 14.02 4.72
C VAL A 75 6.08 13.26 3.41
N ARG A 76 5.85 13.90 2.25
CA ARG A 76 6.01 13.26 0.93
C ARG A 76 7.43 12.73 0.76
N ASP A 77 8.42 13.58 1.02
CA ASP A 77 9.82 13.26 0.79
C ASP A 77 10.31 12.17 1.75
N LEU A 78 9.91 12.24 3.03
CA LEU A 78 10.17 11.17 4.00
C LEU A 78 9.51 9.85 3.60
N THR A 79 8.25 9.88 3.15
CA THR A 79 7.51 8.69 2.69
C THR A 79 8.25 8.03 1.51
N LEU A 80 8.66 8.81 0.52
CA LEU A 80 9.41 8.30 -0.64
C LEU A 80 10.77 7.72 -0.23
N ALA A 81 11.47 8.36 0.70
CA ALA A 81 12.78 7.91 1.19
C ALA A 81 12.67 6.58 1.95
N VAL A 82 11.75 6.48 2.91
CA VAL A 82 11.51 5.25 3.69
C VAL A 82 11.09 4.12 2.76
N TYR A 83 10.17 4.37 1.81
CA TYR A 83 9.78 3.38 0.81
C TYR A 83 10.94 2.89 -0.03
N SER A 84 11.72 3.80 -0.61
CA SER A 84 12.81 3.43 -1.49
C SER A 84 13.85 2.57 -0.78
N PHE A 85 14.20 2.93 0.46
CA PHE A 85 15.10 2.15 1.30
C PHE A 85 14.57 0.73 1.56
N GLY A 86 13.33 0.61 2.05
CA GLY A 86 12.78 -0.70 2.42
C GLY A 86 12.44 -1.57 1.22
N ALA A 87 11.97 -0.98 0.12
CA ALA A 87 11.73 -1.71 -1.12
C ALA A 87 13.03 -2.25 -1.74
N GLU A 88 14.12 -1.47 -1.70
CA GLU A 88 15.44 -1.95 -2.14
C GLU A 88 15.96 -3.08 -1.23
N TYR A 89 15.82 -2.92 0.08
CA TYR A 89 16.21 -3.93 1.06
C TYR A 89 15.48 -5.27 0.85
N ALA A 90 14.15 -5.21 0.65
CA ALA A 90 13.30 -6.36 0.44
C ALA A 90 13.56 -7.03 -0.93
N ALA A 91 13.81 -6.23 -1.97
CA ALA A 91 14.10 -6.75 -3.31
C ALA A 91 15.35 -7.64 -3.32
N LYS A 92 16.39 -7.27 -2.56
CA LYS A 92 17.61 -8.09 -2.39
C LYS A 92 17.36 -9.45 -1.72
N ARG A 93 16.19 -9.64 -1.10
CA ARG A 93 15.77 -10.87 -0.40
C ARG A 93 14.63 -11.60 -1.12
N GLY A 94 14.34 -11.23 -2.37
CA GLY A 94 13.31 -11.91 -3.17
C GLY A 94 11.88 -11.45 -2.87
N ILE A 95 11.70 -10.31 -2.21
CA ILE A 95 10.40 -9.72 -1.93
C ILE A 95 10.24 -8.39 -2.68
N ILE A 96 9.08 -8.20 -3.31
CA ILE A 96 8.65 -6.92 -3.87
C ILE A 96 7.65 -6.28 -2.90
N ILE A 97 7.93 -5.03 -2.52
CA ILE A 97 6.95 -4.17 -1.83
C ILE A 97 6.29 -3.28 -2.88
N ALA A 98 5.06 -3.62 -3.26
CA ALA A 98 4.35 -2.95 -4.35
C ALA A 98 3.92 -1.52 -3.97
N ASP A 99 3.36 -1.41 -2.78
CA ASP A 99 2.99 -0.16 -2.12
C ASP A 99 3.00 -0.32 -0.60
N THR A 100 3.06 0.79 0.12
CA THR A 100 2.97 0.84 1.58
C THR A 100 2.29 2.13 2.04
N LYS A 101 1.60 2.04 3.19
CA LYS A 101 1.01 3.16 3.93
C LYS A 101 1.88 3.45 5.15
N MET A 102 2.20 4.72 5.36
CA MET A 102 2.85 5.20 6.58
C MET A 102 1.99 6.29 7.23
N GLU A 103 2.20 6.47 8.53
CA GLU A 103 1.65 7.60 9.28
C GLU A 103 2.76 8.41 9.91
N PHE A 104 2.51 9.72 10.01
CA PHE A 104 3.44 10.65 10.63
C PHE A 104 2.72 11.46 11.71
N GLY A 105 3.40 11.63 12.83
CA GLY A 105 3.00 12.50 13.92
C GLY A 105 3.91 13.73 14.01
N ILE A 106 3.55 14.64 14.92
CA ILE A 106 4.41 15.75 15.32
C ILE A 106 4.71 15.61 16.81
N LEU A 107 5.98 15.59 17.16
CA LEU A 107 6.46 15.59 18.54
C LEU A 107 7.52 16.69 18.67
N ASP A 108 7.31 17.62 19.60
CA ASP A 108 8.20 18.76 19.85
C ASP A 108 8.54 19.59 18.60
N GLY A 109 7.57 19.73 17.68
CA GLY A 109 7.74 20.45 16.42
C GLY A 109 8.41 19.65 15.30
N GLU A 110 8.85 18.42 15.57
CA GLU A 110 9.48 17.54 14.59
C GLU A 110 8.52 16.49 14.05
N VAL A 111 8.72 16.14 12.77
CA VAL A 111 7.97 15.07 12.12
C VAL A 111 8.56 13.74 12.55
N ILE A 112 7.71 12.88 13.13
CA ILE A 112 8.07 11.53 13.56
C ILE A 112 7.29 10.50 12.75
N LEU A 113 7.95 9.41 12.37
CA LEU A 113 7.29 8.22 11.83
C LEU A 113 6.60 7.50 12.99
N ILE A 114 5.31 7.22 12.84
CA ILE A 114 4.48 6.54 13.84
C ILE A 114 3.80 5.32 13.21
N ASP A 115 2.87 4.70 13.94
CA ASP A 115 2.13 3.51 13.50
C ASP A 115 3.09 2.34 13.19
N GLU A 116 2.57 1.30 12.53
CA GLU A 116 3.39 0.27 11.92
C GLU A 116 4.03 0.73 10.60
N VAL A 117 5.18 0.13 10.25
CA VAL A 117 5.96 0.51 9.07
C VAL A 117 6.33 -0.74 8.30
N MET A 118 5.93 -0.80 7.02
CA MET A 118 6.29 -1.90 6.12
C MET A 118 5.94 -3.28 6.65
N THR A 119 4.77 -3.41 7.26
CA THR A 119 4.20 -4.69 7.70
C THR A 119 3.24 -5.23 6.64
N PRO A 120 2.87 -6.52 6.70
CA PRO A 120 1.92 -7.11 5.75
C PRO A 120 0.48 -6.57 5.89
N ASP A 121 0.19 -5.75 6.90
CA ASP A 121 -1.09 -5.03 7.01
C ASP A 121 -1.05 -3.67 6.31
N SER A 122 0.08 -2.97 6.43
CA SER A 122 0.30 -1.64 5.84
C SER A 122 0.83 -1.68 4.40
N SER A 123 1.25 -2.85 3.89
CA SER A 123 1.94 -2.95 2.60
C SER A 123 1.57 -4.20 1.80
N ARG A 124 1.71 -4.11 0.48
CA ARG A 124 1.57 -5.25 -0.43
C ARG A 124 2.91 -5.93 -0.67
N PHE A 125 3.01 -7.19 -0.26
CA PHE A 125 4.20 -8.04 -0.37
C PHE A 125 4.00 -9.11 -1.42
N TRP A 126 4.83 -9.10 -2.46
CA TRP A 126 4.83 -10.11 -3.51
C TRP A 126 6.15 -10.87 -3.53
N ARG A 127 6.08 -12.16 -3.85
CA ARG A 127 7.28 -12.95 -4.17
C ARG A 127 7.86 -12.50 -5.50
N ALA A 128 9.15 -12.17 -5.51
CA ALA A 128 9.85 -11.76 -6.73
C ALA A 128 9.93 -12.91 -7.76
N GLU A 129 10.09 -14.15 -7.29
CA GLU A 129 10.21 -15.34 -8.15
C GLU A 129 8.97 -15.61 -9.00
N SER A 130 7.78 -15.25 -8.51
CA SER A 130 6.50 -15.46 -9.19
C SER A 130 5.91 -14.18 -9.79
N TYR A 131 6.63 -13.05 -9.69
CA TYR A 131 6.14 -11.75 -10.14
C TYR A 131 5.99 -11.71 -11.66
N LYS A 132 4.82 -11.27 -12.13
CA LYS A 132 4.54 -11.04 -13.55
C LYS A 132 3.61 -9.85 -13.74
N ALA A 133 4.07 -8.82 -14.44
CA ALA A 133 3.22 -7.70 -14.82
C ALA A 133 2.05 -8.18 -15.71
N GLY A 134 0.85 -7.64 -15.46
CA GLY A 134 -0.40 -7.98 -16.14
C GLY A 134 -1.19 -9.12 -15.49
N GLU A 135 -0.64 -9.78 -14.46
CA GLU A 135 -1.29 -10.89 -13.75
C GLU A 135 -1.66 -10.50 -12.31
N SER A 136 -2.47 -11.34 -11.66
CA SER A 136 -2.65 -11.26 -10.21
C SER A 136 -1.38 -11.76 -9.52
N GLN A 137 -0.95 -11.08 -8.46
CA GLN A 137 0.28 -11.43 -7.77
C GLN A 137 0.01 -12.38 -6.60
N ASN A 138 0.97 -13.26 -6.33
CA ASN A 138 0.93 -14.11 -5.13
C ASN A 138 1.23 -13.24 -3.90
N SER A 139 0.16 -12.69 -3.32
CA SER A 139 0.25 -11.85 -2.14
C SER A 139 0.60 -12.65 -0.89
N LEU A 140 1.62 -12.20 -0.17
CA LEU A 140 1.99 -12.72 1.16
C LEU A 140 1.32 -11.93 2.29
N ASP A 141 0.48 -10.96 1.96
CA ASP A 141 -0.04 -9.94 2.85
C ASP A 141 -1.56 -10.07 3.06
N LYS A 142 -2.16 -9.07 3.70
CA LYS A 142 -3.59 -8.99 3.97
C LYS A 142 -4.47 -9.15 2.72
N GLN A 143 -3.94 -8.91 1.53
CA GLN A 143 -4.66 -9.12 0.28
C GLN A 143 -5.13 -10.58 0.12
N TYR A 144 -4.42 -11.58 0.67
CA TYR A 144 -4.92 -12.96 0.71
C TYR A 144 -6.31 -13.09 1.38
N VAL A 145 -6.48 -12.46 2.54
CA VAL A 145 -7.75 -12.48 3.28
C VAL A 145 -8.80 -11.67 2.54
N ARG A 146 -8.42 -10.53 1.93
CA ARG A 146 -9.34 -9.74 1.10
C ARG A 146 -9.84 -10.55 -0.10
N ASP A 147 -8.95 -11.22 -0.81
CA ASP A 147 -9.30 -12.04 -1.98
C ASP A 147 -10.22 -13.20 -1.59
N TYR A 148 -10.00 -13.82 -0.42
CA TYR A 148 -10.91 -14.81 0.15
C TYR A 148 -12.30 -14.22 0.41
N LEU A 149 -12.38 -13.06 1.07
CA LEU A 149 -13.64 -12.40 1.41
C LEU A 149 -14.41 -11.91 0.17
N GLU A 150 -13.73 -11.44 -0.87
CA GLU A 150 -14.35 -11.06 -2.16
C GLU A 150 -14.94 -12.27 -2.91
N GLY A 151 -14.53 -13.50 -2.55
CA GLY A 151 -15.11 -14.74 -3.08
C GLY A 151 -16.37 -15.22 -2.35
N LEU A 152 -16.77 -14.56 -1.26
CA LEU A 152 -17.97 -14.90 -0.49
C LEU A 152 -19.17 -14.08 -0.98
N ASP A 153 -20.37 -14.62 -0.75
CA ASP A 153 -21.63 -13.87 -0.88
C ASP A 153 -21.84 -12.99 0.37
N TRP A 154 -20.92 -12.04 0.58
CA TRP A 154 -20.96 -11.07 1.67
C TRP A 154 -20.90 -9.66 1.09
N ASP A 155 -21.89 -8.85 1.45
CA ASP A 155 -22.09 -7.49 0.97
C ASP A 155 -21.18 -6.44 1.63
N LYS A 156 -20.23 -6.89 2.46
CA LYS A 156 -19.30 -6.06 3.25
C LYS A 156 -19.98 -5.29 4.38
N THR A 157 -21.19 -5.71 4.79
CA THR A 157 -21.88 -5.18 5.96
C THR A 157 -21.38 -5.85 7.24
N ASP A 158 -21.13 -5.05 8.28
CA ASP A 158 -20.74 -5.54 9.60
C ASP A 158 -21.91 -6.28 10.31
N PRO A 159 -21.66 -7.39 11.04
CA PRO A 159 -20.39 -8.08 11.24
C PRO A 159 -19.93 -8.91 10.03
N GLY A 160 -18.62 -8.90 9.78
CA GLY A 160 -18.02 -9.76 8.77
C GLY A 160 -18.06 -11.26 9.12
N PRO A 161 -17.99 -12.16 8.12
CA PRO A 161 -18.02 -13.59 8.35
C PRO A 161 -16.79 -14.07 9.13
N ALA A 162 -16.97 -15.11 9.95
CA ALA A 162 -15.84 -15.78 10.60
C ALA A 162 -14.95 -16.45 9.56
N LEU A 163 -13.63 -16.25 9.65
CA LEU A 163 -12.68 -16.93 8.78
C LEU A 163 -12.54 -18.40 9.19
N PRO A 164 -12.56 -19.35 8.22
CA PRO A 164 -12.22 -20.74 8.52
C PRO A 164 -10.81 -20.85 9.14
N PRO A 165 -10.58 -21.80 10.06
CA PRO A 165 -9.29 -21.96 10.73
C PRO A 165 -8.10 -22.10 9.75
N GLU A 166 -8.30 -22.76 8.61
CA GLU A 166 -7.28 -22.95 7.58
C GLU A 166 -6.90 -21.64 6.87
N VAL A 167 -7.87 -20.74 6.65
CA VAL A 167 -7.62 -19.42 6.05
C VAL A 167 -6.86 -18.55 7.04
N ALA A 168 -7.25 -18.56 8.32
CA ALA A 168 -6.54 -17.83 9.37
C ALA A 168 -5.10 -18.36 9.57
N ALA A 169 -4.92 -19.68 9.54
CA ALA A 169 -3.61 -20.32 9.66
C ALA A 169 -2.70 -19.98 8.47
N GLU A 170 -3.23 -20.00 7.25
CA GLU A 170 -2.48 -19.64 6.05
C GLU A 170 -2.09 -18.16 6.05
N ALA A 171 -2.98 -17.25 6.46
CA ALA A 171 -2.65 -15.83 6.65
C ALA A 171 -1.49 -15.67 7.65
N SER A 172 -1.56 -16.34 8.81
CA SER A 172 -0.49 -16.30 9.81
C SER A 172 0.84 -16.87 9.28
N ARG A 173 0.79 -17.97 8.50
CA ARG A 173 1.98 -18.57 7.88
C ARG A 173 2.67 -17.58 6.93
N ARG A 174 1.92 -16.86 6.10
CA ARG A 174 2.47 -15.87 5.18
C ARG A 174 3.15 -14.69 5.90
N TYR A 175 2.56 -14.21 7.00
CA TYR A 175 3.17 -13.13 7.81
C TYR A 175 4.50 -13.59 8.43
N LYS A 176 4.56 -14.81 8.95
CA LYS A 176 5.81 -15.40 9.49
C LYS A 176 6.86 -15.60 8.40
N GLU A 177 6.43 -16.00 7.20
CA GLU A 177 7.32 -16.15 6.05
C GLU A 177 7.95 -14.81 5.63
N ILE A 178 7.17 -13.72 5.58
CA ILE A 178 7.74 -12.38 5.33
C ILE A 178 8.78 -12.02 6.39
N LEU A 179 8.45 -12.22 7.67
CA LEU A 179 9.37 -11.95 8.78
C LEU A 179 10.67 -12.74 8.63
N ASP A 180 10.56 -14.04 8.33
CA ASP A 180 11.71 -14.92 8.17
C ASP A 180 12.59 -14.48 7.00
N ILE A 181 12.01 -14.15 5.84
CA ILE A 181 12.78 -13.70 4.66
C ILE A 181 13.47 -12.36 4.90
N LEU A 182 12.81 -11.41 5.60
CA LEU A 182 13.32 -10.05 5.73
C LEU A 182 14.33 -9.89 6.87
N VAL A 183 14.24 -10.70 7.93
CA VAL A 183 15.00 -10.49 9.17
C VAL A 183 16.07 -11.55 9.41
N LYS A 184 15.94 -12.76 8.84
CA LYS A 184 16.92 -13.84 9.00
C LYS A 184 17.86 -13.93 7.80
#